data_AF-A0A417CR05-F1
#
_entry.id   AF-A0A417CR05-F1
#
_cell.length_a   1.000
_cell.length_b   1.000
_cell.length_c   1.000
_cell.angle_alpha   90.00
_cell.angle_beta   90.00
_cell.angle_gamma   90.00
#
_symmetry.space_group_name_H-M   'P 1'
#
loop_
_entity.id
_entity.type
_entity.pdbx_description
1 polymer ?
#
loop_
_entity_poly.entity_id
_entity_poly.type
_entity_poly.pdbx_seq_one_letter_code
_entity_poly.pdbx_strand_id
1 'polypeptide(L)'
;MNECKTIGINNCLKLTKYISKMLPYERDEYMYQYMVDNPFDDKKIEEIKNDSSEFIEENYSGITREELAKRMGISKESLKKRLLHRDRPISRDFVIALCSQLQLGFRNTNYALKITGHPLLYGGDKYQKNSRDQELIKILQQCSNKYMPLEEINNKLIKYGENPLCIGNAKMDVKNPPYIVLDTTVKVISYDEALYNYYDSLETLFDINSYCIQSEAILRDNSTNNLLRLVLYKDSATLYDTTNTILKNCKDYHSFKEYSDILRDLNKMIEAKRKDIFLQLDDTKNYNVRSSARYIDNDIQFFSEAFNFIIPEKNEYLFATYYNHNFHFYISNKSQFMHYQAEDECDKFIKRYNPLIKQEFSSLEEIVAYYEKNPSSDASSYFDKKTISSFENLHKVLSSLILNIKQNDIYIRNPDIYEGPNLYYDMCKYYGLEKQFDFIVEEDKDCPEPVYQNNKNSIEIEFLGITTQIDLDDVYNAFIYGLNSVEDICQIKSKYGSYQNWIENL
;
A
#
# COMPACT_ATOMS: atom_id res chain seq x y z
N MET A 1 -12.96 -11.98 -51.78
CA MET A 1 -11.53 -11.53 -51.79
C MET A 1 -11.34 -10.00 -51.66
N ASN A 2 -12.41 -9.21 -51.46
CA ASN A 2 -12.34 -7.74 -51.33
C ASN A 2 -12.68 -7.17 -49.93
N GLU A 3 -12.99 -8.00 -48.93
CA GLU A 3 -13.40 -7.51 -47.59
C GLU A 3 -12.25 -7.43 -46.56
N CYS A 4 -11.13 -8.14 -46.76
CA CYS A 4 -9.98 -8.08 -45.85
C CYS A 4 -9.11 -6.81 -46.01
N LYS A 5 -9.22 -6.08 -47.13
CA LYS A 5 -8.42 -4.87 -47.39
C LYS A 5 -9.00 -3.61 -46.73
N THR A 6 -10.31 -3.56 -46.50
CA THR A 6 -11.02 -2.36 -46.02
C THR A 6 -10.89 -2.16 -44.51
N ILE A 7 -10.70 -3.25 -43.74
CA ILE A 7 -10.60 -3.22 -42.27
C ILE A 7 -9.26 -2.61 -41.80
N GLY A 8 -8.15 -2.90 -42.51
CA GLY A 8 -6.83 -2.33 -42.17
C GLY A 8 -6.68 -0.81 -42.43
N ILE A 9 -7.47 -0.28 -43.38
CA ILE A 9 -7.41 1.13 -43.83
C ILE A 9 -7.94 2.09 -42.76
N ASN A 10 -9.02 1.72 -42.06
CA ASN A 10 -9.63 2.57 -41.03
C ASN A 10 -8.79 2.62 -39.74
N ASN A 11 -8.04 1.55 -39.46
CA ASN A 11 -7.36 1.36 -38.18
C ASN A 11 -6.08 2.21 -38.03
N CYS A 12 -5.29 2.39 -39.10
CA CYS A 12 -4.08 3.23 -39.07
C CYS A 12 -4.41 4.74 -38.99
N LEU A 13 -5.51 5.14 -39.65
CA LEU A 13 -6.04 6.51 -39.61
C LEU A 13 -6.63 6.85 -38.23
N LYS A 14 -7.32 5.88 -37.60
CA LYS A 14 -7.79 5.97 -36.22
C LYS A 14 -6.63 6.03 -35.22
N LEU A 15 -5.58 5.22 -35.37
CA LEU A 15 -4.39 5.27 -34.51
C LEU A 15 -3.65 6.61 -34.62
N THR A 16 -3.44 7.11 -35.85
CA THR A 16 -2.76 8.40 -36.06
C THR A 16 -3.58 9.56 -35.52
N LYS A 17 -4.91 9.56 -35.72
CA LYS A 17 -5.82 10.54 -35.12
C LYS A 17 -5.88 10.43 -33.60
N TYR A 18 -5.90 9.21 -33.05
CA TYR A 18 -5.90 8.93 -31.61
C TYR A 18 -4.61 9.42 -30.95
N ILE A 19 -3.44 9.12 -31.52
CA ILE A 19 -2.14 9.58 -31.03
C ILE A 19 -2.03 11.11 -31.13
N SER A 20 -2.51 11.70 -32.24
CA SER A 20 -2.52 13.17 -32.41
C SER A 20 -3.46 13.87 -31.43
N LYS A 21 -4.57 13.22 -31.06
CA LYS A 21 -5.54 13.70 -30.06
C LYS A 21 -5.11 13.43 -28.62
N MET A 22 -4.20 12.52 -28.34
CA MET A 22 -3.73 12.21 -26.97
C MET A 22 -2.56 13.08 -26.51
N LEU A 23 -1.97 13.87 -27.40
CA LEU A 23 -0.91 14.83 -27.09
C LEU A 23 -1.35 16.01 -26.20
N PRO A 24 -2.62 16.49 -26.21
CA PRO A 24 -3.04 17.65 -25.39
C PRO A 24 -3.76 17.37 -24.05
N TYR A 25 -4.18 16.14 -23.72
CA TYR A 25 -5.11 15.91 -22.59
C TYR A 25 -4.48 15.24 -21.37
N GLU A 26 -4.89 15.69 -20.17
CA GLU A 26 -4.50 15.13 -18.88
C GLU A 26 -5.08 13.72 -18.60
N ARG A 27 -4.43 13.05 -17.64
CA ARG A 27 -4.37 11.60 -17.43
C ARG A 27 -5.43 11.07 -16.46
N ASP A 28 -6.73 11.15 -16.79
CA ASP A 28 -7.77 10.75 -15.82
C ASP A 28 -8.74 9.62 -16.25
N GLU A 29 -9.20 8.90 -15.22
CA GLU A 29 -10.03 7.68 -15.22
C GLU A 29 -11.44 7.89 -15.81
N TYR A 30 -11.91 9.14 -15.87
CA TYR A 30 -13.23 9.54 -16.37
C TYR A 30 -13.42 9.28 -17.88
N MET A 31 -12.34 9.31 -18.66
CA MET A 31 -12.38 9.05 -20.10
C MET A 31 -12.74 7.60 -20.46
N TYR A 32 -12.45 6.64 -19.58
CA TYR A 32 -12.77 5.24 -19.83
C TYR A 32 -14.27 4.98 -19.78
N GLN A 33 -14.96 5.57 -18.80
CA GLN A 33 -16.42 5.48 -18.68
C GLN A 33 -17.10 6.15 -19.88
N TYR A 34 -16.68 7.37 -20.24
CA TYR A 34 -17.23 8.09 -21.40
C TYR A 34 -17.08 7.34 -22.74
N MET A 35 -15.96 6.62 -22.92
CA MET A 35 -15.65 5.89 -24.17
C MET A 35 -16.22 4.47 -24.21
N VAL A 36 -16.52 3.85 -23.06
CA VAL A 36 -17.30 2.61 -22.97
C VAL A 36 -18.77 2.91 -23.27
N ASP A 37 -19.27 4.04 -22.78
CA ASP A 37 -20.68 4.43 -22.91
C ASP A 37 -21.02 5.06 -24.28
N ASN A 38 -20.03 5.48 -25.08
CA ASN A 38 -20.24 6.10 -26.40
C ASN A 38 -19.33 5.51 -27.50
N PRO A 39 -19.71 4.39 -28.13
CA PRO A 39 -19.00 3.86 -29.29
C PRO A 39 -19.22 4.76 -30.53
N PHE A 40 -18.27 5.66 -30.82
CA PHE A 40 -18.06 6.37 -32.10
C PHE A 40 -19.27 6.53 -33.03
N ASP A 41 -20.09 7.56 -32.83
CA ASP A 41 -21.02 8.06 -33.84
C ASP A 41 -20.27 9.09 -34.72
N ASP A 42 -20.17 8.81 -36.03
CA ASP A 42 -19.41 9.61 -37.01
C ASP A 42 -19.93 11.05 -37.15
N LYS A 43 -21.17 11.34 -36.71
CA LYS A 43 -21.78 12.68 -36.78
C LYS A 43 -21.20 13.71 -35.81
N LYS A 44 -20.74 13.30 -34.61
CA LYS A 44 -20.18 14.24 -33.61
C LYS A 44 -18.76 14.71 -33.93
N ILE A 45 -18.10 14.08 -34.91
CA ILE A 45 -16.76 14.50 -35.37
C ILE A 45 -16.82 15.82 -36.16
N GLU A 46 -17.95 16.14 -36.78
CA GLU A 46 -18.13 17.42 -37.47
C GLU A 46 -18.48 18.56 -36.51
N GLU A 47 -19.20 18.30 -35.41
CA GLU A 47 -19.48 19.32 -34.39
C GLU A 47 -18.21 19.76 -33.66
N ILE A 48 -17.29 18.84 -33.34
CA ILE A 48 -16.00 19.16 -32.69
C ILE A 48 -15.04 19.95 -33.61
N LYS A 49 -15.21 19.89 -34.94
CA LYS A 49 -14.40 20.70 -35.88
C LYS A 49 -14.70 22.19 -35.76
N ASN A 50 -15.91 22.57 -35.33
CA ASN A 50 -16.34 23.96 -35.31
C ASN A 50 -15.94 24.68 -34.00
N ASP A 51 -15.71 23.96 -32.91
CA ASP A 51 -15.24 24.53 -31.63
C ASP A 51 -13.72 24.61 -31.49
N SER A 52 -12.95 23.97 -32.38
CA SER A 52 -11.49 23.85 -32.26
C SER A 52 -10.70 24.93 -33.01
N SER A 53 -11.35 25.91 -33.62
CA SER A 53 -10.69 27.00 -34.34
C SER A 53 -10.22 28.17 -33.46
N GLU A 54 -10.58 28.22 -32.17
CA GLU A 54 -10.25 29.34 -31.28
C GLU A 54 -9.26 29.02 -30.14
N PHE A 55 -8.76 27.79 -30.02
CA PHE A 55 -7.90 27.36 -28.90
C PHE A 55 -6.49 26.91 -29.33
N ILE A 56 -5.87 27.61 -30.27
CA ILE A 56 -4.46 27.38 -30.61
C ILE A 56 -3.69 28.68 -30.43
N GLU A 57 -3.20 28.90 -29.23
CA GLU A 57 -1.88 29.48 -28.93
C GLU A 57 -1.79 29.66 -27.41
N GLU A 58 -1.14 28.71 -26.73
CA GLU A 58 -0.22 28.95 -25.60
C GLU A 58 0.26 27.61 -24.99
N ASN A 59 1.57 27.36 -25.11
CA ASN A 59 2.41 26.54 -24.24
C ASN A 59 2.11 25.04 -23.98
N TYR A 60 2.10 24.19 -25.03
CA TYR A 60 2.31 22.75 -24.88
C TYR A 60 3.50 22.26 -25.72
N SER A 61 4.67 22.06 -25.09
CA SER A 61 5.86 21.48 -25.75
C SER A 61 5.69 19.97 -25.94
N GLY A 62 4.88 19.55 -26.91
CA GLY A 62 4.71 18.14 -27.29
C GLY A 62 5.96 17.51 -27.91
N ILE A 63 6.06 16.19 -27.86
CA ILE A 63 7.13 15.42 -28.52
C ILE A 63 6.97 15.59 -30.05
N THR A 64 7.99 16.14 -30.71
CA THR A 64 7.97 16.29 -32.18
C THR A 64 8.08 14.94 -32.88
N ARG A 65 7.64 14.85 -34.15
CA ARG A 65 7.82 13.62 -34.96
C ARG A 65 9.29 13.24 -35.15
N GLU A 66 10.18 14.22 -35.12
CA GLU A 66 11.64 14.00 -35.19
C GLU A 66 12.15 13.38 -33.90
N GLU A 67 11.74 13.93 -32.76
CA GLU A 67 12.09 13.39 -31.46
C GLU A 67 11.52 11.99 -31.26
N LEU A 68 10.28 11.74 -31.68
CA LEU A 68 9.69 10.40 -31.62
C LEU A 68 10.43 9.39 -32.52
N ALA A 69 10.83 9.79 -33.73
CA ALA A 69 11.62 8.92 -34.62
C ALA A 69 12.98 8.58 -34.00
N LYS A 70 13.64 9.57 -33.38
CA LYS A 70 14.88 9.40 -32.64
C LYS A 70 14.73 8.42 -31.47
N ARG A 71 13.70 8.62 -30.63
CA ARG A 71 13.38 7.72 -29.51
C ARG A 71 13.11 6.29 -29.95
N MET A 72 12.46 6.13 -31.11
CA MET A 72 12.17 4.83 -31.70
C MET A 72 13.36 4.22 -32.47
N GLY A 73 14.49 4.94 -32.63
CA GLY A 73 15.65 4.43 -33.38
C GLY A 73 15.37 4.15 -34.85
N ILE A 74 14.43 4.87 -35.47
CA ILE A 74 14.06 4.72 -36.89
C ILE A 74 14.12 6.07 -37.61
N SER A 75 14.25 6.05 -38.95
CA SER A 75 14.23 7.30 -39.71
C SER A 75 12.85 7.97 -39.65
N LYS A 76 12.82 9.31 -39.75
CA LYS A 76 11.59 10.11 -39.83
C LYS A 76 10.69 9.64 -40.97
N GLU A 77 11.28 9.29 -42.11
CA GLU A 77 10.58 8.72 -43.26
C GLU A 77 10.00 7.35 -42.94
N SER A 78 10.71 6.50 -42.18
CA SER A 78 10.22 5.18 -41.77
C SER A 78 9.05 5.29 -40.80
N LEU A 79 9.13 6.20 -39.82
CA LEU A 79 8.03 6.50 -38.90
C LEU A 79 6.82 7.04 -39.68
N LYS A 80 7.03 8.04 -40.54
CA LYS A 80 6.00 8.60 -41.41
C LYS A 80 5.37 7.53 -42.30
N LYS A 81 6.18 6.65 -42.88
CA LYS A 81 5.68 5.54 -43.72
C LYS A 81 4.84 4.55 -42.92
N ARG A 82 5.27 4.16 -41.74
CA ARG A 82 4.50 3.21 -40.91
C ARG A 82 3.18 3.77 -40.38
N LEU A 83 3.13 5.08 -40.14
CA LEU A 83 1.91 5.76 -39.69
C LEU A 83 0.96 6.13 -40.84
N LEU A 84 1.49 6.40 -42.05
CA LEU A 84 0.72 6.93 -43.19
C LEU A 84 0.52 5.95 -44.36
N HIS A 85 1.43 4.99 -44.59
CA HIS A 85 1.30 4.05 -45.71
C HIS A 85 0.37 2.88 -45.36
N ARG A 86 -0.57 2.64 -46.28
CA ARG A 86 -1.76 1.79 -46.12
C ARG A 86 -1.53 0.31 -46.48
N ASP A 87 -0.37 -0.03 -47.05
CA ASP A 87 -0.13 -1.33 -47.69
C ASP A 87 0.69 -2.33 -46.85
N ARG A 88 1.11 -1.96 -45.63
CA ARG A 88 1.79 -2.88 -44.71
C ARG A 88 1.14 -2.86 -43.33
N PRO A 89 0.77 -4.03 -42.77
CA PRO A 89 0.24 -4.09 -41.41
C PRO A 89 1.31 -3.61 -40.43
N ILE A 90 0.94 -2.70 -39.54
CA ILE A 90 1.78 -2.27 -38.42
C ILE A 90 1.95 -3.48 -37.49
N SER A 91 3.19 -3.80 -37.07
CA SER A 91 3.40 -4.90 -36.13
C SER A 91 2.93 -4.54 -34.72
N ARG A 92 2.50 -5.55 -33.96
CA ARG A 92 2.11 -5.39 -32.55
C ARG A 92 3.20 -4.73 -31.72
N ASP A 93 4.44 -5.20 -31.88
CA ASP A 93 5.61 -4.66 -31.19
C ASP A 93 5.87 -3.18 -31.57
N PHE A 94 5.57 -2.76 -32.79
CA PHE A 94 5.68 -1.35 -33.19
C PHE A 94 4.64 -0.48 -32.49
N VAL A 95 3.40 -0.95 -32.33
CA VAL A 95 2.35 -0.23 -31.59
C VAL A 95 2.76 -0.08 -30.12
N ILE A 96 3.25 -1.16 -29.51
CA ILE A 96 3.69 -1.16 -28.10
C ILE A 96 4.89 -0.23 -27.90
N ALA A 97 5.90 -0.29 -28.79
CA ALA A 97 7.04 0.62 -28.76
C ALA A 97 6.63 2.08 -28.96
N LEU A 98 5.69 2.34 -29.88
CA LEU A 98 5.16 3.68 -30.11
C LEU A 98 4.47 4.23 -28.86
N CYS A 99 3.61 3.43 -28.22
CA CYS A 99 2.95 3.81 -26.98
C CYS A 99 3.95 4.03 -25.83
N SER A 100 4.97 3.18 -25.69
CA SER A 100 5.97 3.35 -24.63
C SER A 100 6.80 4.62 -24.81
N GLN A 101 7.23 4.94 -26.04
CA GLN A 101 8.03 6.15 -26.31
C GLN A 101 7.21 7.46 -26.20
N LEU A 102 5.89 7.35 -26.28
CA LEU A 102 4.92 8.41 -25.97
C LEU A 102 4.51 8.43 -24.48
N GLN A 103 5.09 7.57 -23.64
CA GLN A 103 4.78 7.45 -22.20
C GLN A 103 3.30 7.13 -21.93
N LEU A 104 2.69 6.33 -22.80
CA LEU A 104 1.33 5.83 -22.62
C LEU A 104 1.38 4.53 -21.80
N GLY A 105 0.53 4.44 -20.77
CA GLY A 105 0.40 3.24 -19.95
C GLY A 105 -0.23 2.05 -20.69
N PHE A 106 -0.31 0.91 -20.00
CA PHE A 106 -0.85 -0.33 -20.59
C PHE A 106 -2.33 -0.21 -21.03
N ARG A 107 -3.15 0.59 -20.33
CA ARG A 107 -4.56 0.82 -20.69
C ARG A 107 -4.69 1.48 -22.08
N ASN A 108 -3.93 2.55 -22.31
CA ASN A 108 -3.88 3.24 -23.60
C ASN A 108 -3.27 2.36 -24.70
N THR A 109 -2.27 1.56 -24.33
CA THR A 109 -1.65 0.60 -25.26
C THR A 109 -2.64 -0.48 -25.68
N ASN A 110 -3.44 -1.03 -24.76
CA ASN A 110 -4.51 -1.97 -25.09
C ASN A 110 -5.54 -1.37 -26.05
N TYR A 111 -5.92 -0.12 -25.82
CA TYR A 111 -6.82 0.57 -26.71
C TYR A 111 -6.22 0.78 -28.12
N ALA A 112 -4.95 1.19 -28.19
CA ALA A 112 -4.22 1.30 -29.46
C ALA A 112 -4.15 -0.06 -30.18
N LEU A 113 -3.85 -1.13 -29.46
CA LEU A 113 -3.84 -2.51 -29.98
C LEU A 113 -5.21 -2.91 -30.53
N LYS A 114 -6.29 -2.63 -29.79
CA LYS A 114 -7.68 -2.86 -30.21
C LYS A 114 -8.00 -2.15 -31.51
N ILE A 115 -7.66 -0.85 -31.63
CA ILE A 115 -7.86 -0.08 -32.86
C ILE A 115 -7.08 -0.71 -34.01
N THR A 116 -5.84 -1.15 -33.78
CA THR A 116 -5.00 -1.72 -34.83
C THR A 116 -5.33 -3.17 -35.20
N GLY A 117 -6.28 -3.80 -34.51
CA GLY A 117 -6.66 -5.19 -34.72
C GLY A 117 -5.67 -6.21 -34.16
N HIS A 118 -4.85 -5.82 -33.17
CA HIS A 118 -3.89 -6.71 -32.50
C HIS A 118 -4.45 -7.29 -31.21
N PRO A 119 -3.99 -8.49 -30.80
CA PRO A 119 -4.29 -9.04 -29.48
C PRO A 119 -3.89 -8.06 -28.37
N LEU A 120 -4.82 -7.84 -27.43
CA LEU A 120 -4.61 -7.00 -26.25
C LEU A 120 -3.51 -7.60 -25.36
N LEU A 121 -2.84 -6.75 -24.58
CA LEU A 121 -1.95 -7.17 -23.49
C LEU A 121 -2.73 -7.67 -22.27
N TYR A 122 -4.00 -7.25 -22.12
CA TYR A 122 -4.90 -7.66 -21.06
C TYR A 122 -6.36 -7.67 -21.54
N GLY A 123 -7.07 -8.78 -21.31
CA GLY A 123 -8.41 -9.06 -21.84
C GLY A 123 -9.57 -8.97 -20.85
N GLY A 124 -9.36 -8.51 -19.62
CA GLY A 124 -10.41 -8.37 -18.60
C GLY A 124 -10.69 -9.62 -17.77
N ASP A 125 -10.46 -10.82 -18.32
CA ASP A 125 -10.63 -12.07 -17.57
C ASP A 125 -9.34 -12.55 -16.90
N LYS A 126 -9.49 -13.16 -15.73
CA LYS A 126 -8.43 -13.73 -14.90
C LYS A 126 -7.50 -14.61 -15.74
N TYR A 127 -6.18 -14.36 -15.62
CA TYR A 127 -5.06 -15.11 -16.19
C TYR A 127 -4.90 -15.09 -17.72
N GLN A 128 -4.40 -13.97 -18.27
CA GLN A 128 -3.64 -14.08 -19.52
C GLN A 128 -2.27 -14.72 -19.24
N LYS A 129 -2.11 -15.95 -19.75
CA LYS A 129 -0.95 -16.86 -19.63
C LYS A 129 0.33 -16.41 -20.34
N ASN A 130 0.34 -15.24 -20.98
CA ASN A 130 1.50 -14.78 -21.76
C ASN A 130 2.48 -13.99 -20.87
N SER A 131 3.57 -14.64 -20.46
CA SER A 131 4.64 -14.06 -19.65
C SER A 131 5.20 -12.77 -20.27
N ARG A 132 5.36 -12.72 -21.59
CA ARG A 132 5.80 -11.51 -22.32
C ARG A 132 4.87 -10.32 -22.10
N ASP A 133 3.56 -10.56 -22.17
CA ASP A 133 2.58 -9.49 -22.06
C ASP A 133 2.48 -8.95 -20.62
N GLN A 134 2.68 -9.82 -19.61
CA GLN A 134 2.79 -9.41 -18.21
C GLN A 134 3.99 -8.49 -17.98
N GLU A 135 5.16 -8.85 -18.52
CA GLU A 135 6.35 -7.99 -18.45
C GLU A 135 6.16 -6.68 -19.21
N LEU A 136 5.54 -6.72 -20.39
CA LEU A 136 5.21 -5.51 -21.14
C LEU A 136 4.25 -4.59 -20.38
N ILE A 137 3.26 -5.12 -19.65
CA ILE A 137 2.36 -4.32 -18.81
C ILE A 137 3.16 -3.61 -17.70
N LYS A 138 4.03 -4.33 -16.99
CA LYS A 138 4.89 -3.76 -15.94
C LYS A 138 5.78 -2.64 -16.51
N ILE A 139 6.41 -2.88 -17.67
CA ILE A 139 7.25 -1.89 -18.34
C ILE A 139 6.43 -0.66 -18.75
N LEU A 140 5.24 -0.84 -19.33
CA LEU A 140 4.39 0.27 -19.79
C LEU A 140 3.86 1.13 -18.63
N GLN A 141 3.55 0.52 -17.48
CA GLN A 141 3.22 1.25 -16.26
C GLN A 141 4.40 2.09 -15.73
N GLN A 142 5.63 1.60 -15.88
CA GLN A 142 6.82 2.41 -15.56
C GLN A 142 6.99 3.55 -16.56
N CYS A 143 6.79 3.27 -17.86
CA CYS A 143 6.93 4.25 -18.94
C CYS A 143 5.97 5.44 -18.78
N SER A 144 4.76 5.22 -18.23
CA SER A 144 3.80 6.31 -17.99
C SER A 144 4.26 7.31 -16.94
N ASN A 145 5.13 6.88 -16.01
CA ASN A 145 5.66 7.73 -14.95
C ASN A 145 7.05 8.29 -15.28
N LYS A 146 7.86 7.55 -16.06
CA LYS A 146 9.23 7.93 -16.40
C LYS A 146 9.59 7.49 -17.82
N TYR A 147 10.25 8.35 -18.59
CA TYR A 147 10.72 8.00 -19.93
C TYR A 147 11.73 6.84 -19.87
N MET A 148 11.52 5.83 -20.72
CA MET A 148 12.37 4.64 -20.82
C MET A 148 12.78 4.42 -22.28
N PRO A 149 14.08 4.44 -22.60
CA PRO A 149 14.57 4.12 -23.94
C PRO A 149 14.21 2.69 -24.35
N LEU A 150 14.01 2.45 -25.66
CA LEU A 150 13.71 1.11 -26.17
C LEU A 150 14.80 0.07 -25.86
N GLU A 151 16.05 0.50 -25.77
CA GLU A 151 17.16 -0.38 -25.37
C GLU A 151 16.96 -0.91 -23.94
N GLU A 152 16.57 -0.05 -22.99
CA GLU A 152 16.26 -0.45 -21.62
C GLU A 152 15.04 -1.39 -21.57
N ILE A 153 14.00 -1.11 -22.36
CA ILE A 153 12.82 -1.97 -22.49
C ILE A 153 13.21 -3.37 -22.98
N ASN A 154 14.04 -3.44 -24.02
CA ASN A 154 14.49 -4.71 -24.59
C ASN A 154 15.43 -5.47 -23.65
N ASN A 155 16.33 -4.78 -22.95
CA ASN A 155 17.19 -5.37 -21.94
C ASN A 155 16.37 -5.99 -20.79
N LYS A 156 15.27 -5.33 -20.37
CA LYS A 156 14.33 -5.90 -19.41
C LYS A 156 13.66 -7.15 -19.94
N LEU A 157 13.08 -7.12 -21.14
CA LEU A 157 12.44 -8.29 -21.75
C LEU A 157 13.42 -9.49 -21.78
N ILE A 158 14.63 -9.27 -22.28
CA ILE A 158 15.64 -10.33 -22.42
C ILE A 158 16.10 -10.88 -21.07
N LYS A 159 16.20 -10.01 -20.05
CA LYS A 159 16.51 -10.43 -18.67
C LYS A 159 15.46 -11.40 -18.11
N TYR A 160 14.20 -11.27 -18.50
CA TYR A 160 13.12 -12.19 -18.14
C TYR A 160 12.93 -13.32 -19.16
N GLY A 161 13.92 -13.56 -20.04
CA GLY A 161 13.87 -14.62 -21.06
C GLY A 161 12.94 -14.34 -22.23
N GLU A 162 12.45 -13.10 -22.37
CA GLU A 162 11.48 -12.70 -23.39
C GLU A 162 12.13 -12.08 -24.63
N ASN A 163 11.42 -12.21 -25.77
CA ASN A 163 11.87 -11.64 -27.02
C ASN A 163 11.76 -10.10 -27.02
N PRO A 164 12.82 -9.37 -27.43
CA PRO A 164 12.79 -7.92 -27.53
C PRO A 164 11.72 -7.42 -28.52
N LEU A 165 11.33 -6.16 -28.41
CA LEU A 165 10.39 -5.52 -29.32
C LEU A 165 11.00 -5.43 -30.73
N CYS A 166 10.36 -6.08 -31.71
CA CYS A 166 10.78 -6.07 -33.09
C CYS A 166 10.13 -4.90 -33.86
N ILE A 167 10.86 -3.79 -33.96
CA ILE A 167 10.42 -2.58 -34.66
C ILE A 167 11.11 -2.35 -36.00
N GLY A 168 11.84 -3.31 -36.56
CA GLY A 168 12.47 -3.24 -37.88
C GLY A 168 13.81 -3.99 -37.97
N ASN A 169 14.61 -3.70 -39.00
CA ASN A 169 15.90 -4.35 -39.25
C ASN A 169 17.06 -3.81 -38.38
N ALA A 170 16.78 -2.96 -37.41
CA ALA A 170 17.81 -2.45 -36.52
C ALA A 170 18.23 -3.56 -35.56
N LYS A 171 19.45 -4.10 -35.73
CA LYS A 171 20.10 -4.89 -34.69
C LYS A 171 20.37 -3.93 -33.53
N MET A 172 19.68 -4.11 -32.42
CA MET A 172 20.02 -3.41 -31.19
C MET A 172 21.18 -4.13 -30.53
N ASP A 173 22.20 -3.39 -30.08
CA ASP A 173 23.28 -3.94 -29.25
C ASP A 173 22.69 -4.31 -27.89
N VAL A 174 22.20 -5.53 -27.76
CA VAL A 174 21.71 -6.05 -26.49
C VAL A 174 22.90 -6.59 -25.71
N LYS A 175 23.10 -6.08 -24.49
CA LYS A 175 24.01 -6.72 -23.54
C LYS A 175 23.37 -7.99 -23.01
N ASN A 176 24.04 -9.13 -23.18
CA ASN A 176 23.65 -10.35 -22.51
C ASN A 176 23.71 -10.13 -20.99
N PRO A 177 22.61 -10.32 -20.26
CA PRO A 177 22.62 -10.14 -18.82
C PRO A 177 23.49 -11.24 -18.17
N PRO A 178 24.07 -11.01 -16.98
CA PRO A 178 24.83 -12.04 -16.27
C PRO A 178 23.97 -13.23 -15.86
N TYR A 179 22.65 -13.02 -15.76
CA TYR A 179 21.67 -14.05 -15.43
C TYR A 179 20.34 -13.80 -16.15
N ILE A 180 19.53 -14.85 -16.29
CA ILE A 180 18.14 -14.79 -16.75
C ILE A 180 17.24 -15.07 -15.56
N VAL A 181 16.20 -14.26 -15.38
CA VAL A 181 15.15 -14.48 -14.37
C VAL A 181 14.13 -15.44 -14.97
N LEU A 182 13.99 -16.62 -14.36
CA LEU A 182 13.04 -17.64 -14.80
C LEU A 182 11.69 -17.49 -14.13
N ASP A 183 11.70 -17.15 -12.84
CA ASP A 183 10.49 -16.95 -12.06
C ASP A 183 10.74 -16.02 -10.87
N THR A 184 9.69 -15.37 -10.39
CA THR A 184 9.70 -14.55 -9.18
C THR A 184 8.44 -14.79 -8.38
N THR A 185 8.59 -15.03 -7.08
CA THR A 185 7.44 -15.22 -6.19
C THR A 185 7.56 -14.30 -4.98
N VAL A 186 6.42 -13.97 -4.38
CA VAL A 186 6.32 -13.26 -3.11
C VAL A 186 5.32 -14.00 -2.25
N LYS A 187 5.69 -14.25 -0.99
CA LYS A 187 4.85 -14.95 -0.03
C LYS A 187 4.97 -14.33 1.34
N VAL A 188 3.89 -14.43 2.10
CA VAL A 188 3.94 -14.28 3.55
C VAL A 188 4.44 -15.62 4.07
N ILE A 189 5.57 -15.62 4.76
CA ILE A 189 6.05 -16.81 5.44
C ILE A 189 5.18 -16.94 6.69
N SER A 190 4.26 -17.90 6.66
CA SER A 190 3.74 -18.44 7.91
C SER A 190 4.85 -19.29 8.50
N TYR A 191 5.52 -18.79 9.52
CA TYR A 191 5.91 -19.73 10.56
C TYR A 191 4.58 -20.27 11.12
N ASP A 192 4.52 -21.55 11.51
CA ASP A 192 3.37 -22.06 12.29
C ASP A 192 3.17 -21.24 13.60
N GLU A 193 4.14 -20.37 13.91
CA GLU A 193 4.15 -19.26 14.86
C GLU A 193 4.30 -17.92 14.11
N ALA A 194 3.36 -17.56 13.24
CA ALA A 194 3.35 -16.19 12.76
C ALA A 194 3.14 -15.29 14.00
N LEU A 195 4.19 -14.54 14.36
CA LEU A 195 4.32 -13.62 15.50
C LEU A 195 3.33 -12.44 15.39
N TYR A 196 2.08 -12.70 15.02
CA TYR A 196 1.00 -11.74 14.98
C TYR A 196 0.72 -11.34 16.41
N ASN A 197 1.14 -10.12 16.75
CA ASN A 197 1.00 -9.59 18.10
C ASN A 197 1.56 -10.54 19.18
N TYR A 198 2.82 -10.97 19.02
CA TYR A 198 3.44 -11.97 19.91
C TYR A 198 3.31 -11.65 21.41
N TYR A 199 3.31 -10.35 21.74
CA TYR A 199 3.20 -9.86 23.12
C TYR A 199 1.77 -9.43 23.50
N ASP A 200 0.75 -9.74 22.69
CA ASP A 200 -0.66 -9.40 22.97
C ASP A 200 -0.91 -7.91 23.34
N SER A 201 -0.23 -7.00 22.65
CA SER A 201 -0.39 -5.55 22.85
C SER A 201 -1.48 -4.99 21.94
N LEU A 202 -2.36 -4.12 22.45
CA LEU A 202 -3.40 -3.51 21.60
C LEU A 202 -2.79 -2.64 20.49
N GLU A 203 -1.67 -1.96 20.75
CA GLU A 203 -1.01 -1.09 19.78
C GLU A 203 -0.48 -1.87 18.55
N THR A 204 0.00 -3.11 18.76
CA THR A 204 0.61 -3.92 17.69
C THR A 204 -0.33 -4.99 17.11
N LEU A 205 -1.58 -5.07 17.58
CA LEU A 205 -2.56 -6.08 17.18
C LEU A 205 -2.77 -6.20 15.65
N PHE A 206 -2.56 -5.11 14.91
CA PHE A 206 -2.66 -5.05 13.44
C PHE A 206 -1.45 -4.41 12.77
N ASP A 207 -0.27 -4.48 13.40
CA ASP A 207 0.94 -3.93 12.82
C ASP A 207 1.36 -4.69 11.56
N ILE A 208 1.36 -4.00 10.42
CA ILE A 208 1.77 -4.55 9.13
C ILE A 208 3.25 -4.99 9.12
N ASN A 209 4.08 -4.40 9.97
CA ASN A 209 5.50 -4.74 10.07
C ASN A 209 5.76 -6.09 10.76
N SER A 210 4.76 -6.61 11.50
CA SER A 210 4.81 -7.96 12.07
C SER A 210 4.77 -9.07 10.99
N TYR A 211 4.25 -8.77 9.81
CA TYR A 211 4.13 -9.74 8.72
C TYR A 211 5.49 -10.09 8.12
N CYS A 212 5.85 -11.38 8.18
CA CYS A 212 7.07 -11.89 7.58
C CYS A 212 6.91 -12.07 6.06
N ILE A 213 7.16 -11.02 5.28
CA ILE A 213 7.05 -11.06 3.81
C ILE A 213 8.43 -11.34 3.20
N GLN A 214 8.50 -12.37 2.36
CA GLN A 214 9.70 -12.72 1.59
C GLN A 214 9.37 -12.74 0.11
N SER A 215 10.34 -12.31 -0.70
CA SER A 215 10.32 -12.51 -2.14
C SER A 215 11.52 -13.34 -2.58
N GLU A 216 11.36 -14.09 -3.66
CA GLU A 216 12.41 -14.92 -4.23
C GLU A 216 12.40 -14.88 -5.76
N ALA A 217 13.58 -15.05 -6.34
CA ALA A 217 13.78 -15.21 -7.77
C ALA A 217 14.52 -16.51 -8.07
N ILE A 218 14.04 -17.24 -9.07
CA ILE A 218 14.77 -18.36 -9.67
C ILE A 218 15.54 -17.81 -10.87
N LEU A 219 16.86 -17.92 -10.82
CA LEU A 219 17.78 -17.35 -11.79
C LEU A 219 18.51 -18.48 -12.53
N ARG A 220 18.82 -18.26 -13.79
CA ARG A 220 19.80 -19.04 -14.55
C ARG A 220 21.02 -18.18 -14.77
N ASP A 221 22.16 -18.60 -14.23
CA ASP A 221 23.44 -17.96 -14.47
C ASP A 221 23.88 -18.23 -15.91
N ASN A 222 24.14 -17.18 -16.69
CA ASN A 222 24.53 -17.35 -18.10
C ASN A 222 25.98 -17.83 -18.28
N SER A 223 26.83 -17.69 -17.26
CA SER A 223 28.22 -18.16 -17.30
C SER A 223 28.36 -19.66 -17.01
N THR A 224 27.59 -20.16 -16.04
CA THR A 224 27.66 -21.56 -15.59
C THR A 224 26.49 -22.41 -16.06
N ASN A 225 25.42 -21.78 -16.56
CA ASN A 225 24.11 -22.40 -16.84
C ASN A 225 23.46 -23.06 -15.61
N ASN A 226 23.94 -22.75 -14.40
CA ASN A 226 23.38 -23.25 -13.15
C ASN A 226 22.11 -22.49 -12.77
N LEU A 227 21.22 -23.19 -12.07
CA LEU A 227 20.06 -22.57 -11.44
C LEU A 227 20.45 -22.06 -10.06
N LEU A 228 20.05 -20.84 -9.77
CA LEU A 228 20.28 -20.17 -8.50
C LEU A 228 18.94 -19.70 -7.95
N ARG A 229 18.82 -19.68 -6.62
CA ARG A 229 17.66 -19.12 -5.93
C ARG A 229 18.11 -17.94 -5.09
N LEU A 230 17.62 -16.74 -5.43
CA LEU A 230 17.90 -15.52 -4.69
C LEU A 230 16.70 -15.18 -3.84
N VAL A 231 16.91 -15.04 -2.53
CA VAL A 231 15.87 -14.75 -1.54
C VAL A 231 16.13 -13.38 -0.92
N LEU A 232 15.10 -12.56 -0.82
CA LEU A 232 15.11 -11.28 -0.12
C LEU A 232 14.08 -11.31 1.01
N TYR A 233 14.52 -11.01 2.22
CA TYR A 233 13.69 -10.88 3.42
C TYR A 233 14.21 -9.74 4.30
N LYS A 234 13.34 -8.78 4.62
CA LYS A 234 13.73 -7.49 5.20
C LYS A 234 14.89 -6.88 4.40
N ASP A 235 15.95 -6.45 5.07
CA ASP A 235 17.16 -5.91 4.43
C ASP A 235 18.16 -6.99 4.01
N SER A 236 17.89 -8.26 4.31
CA SER A 236 18.83 -9.35 4.06
C SER A 236 18.57 -10.09 2.75
N ALA A 237 19.64 -10.41 2.03
CA ALA A 237 19.58 -11.21 0.81
C ALA A 237 20.46 -12.45 0.91
N THR A 238 19.92 -13.60 0.50
CA THR A 238 20.63 -14.88 0.50
C THR A 238 20.52 -15.55 -0.87
N LEU A 239 21.66 -15.99 -1.40
CA LEU A 239 21.78 -16.74 -2.65
C LEU A 239 22.02 -18.21 -2.34
N TYR A 240 21.22 -19.08 -2.94
CA TYR A 240 21.29 -20.53 -2.82
C TYR A 240 21.58 -21.19 -4.16
N ASP A 241 22.19 -22.38 -4.12
CA ASP A 241 22.27 -23.29 -5.26
C ASP A 241 21.03 -24.21 -5.36
N THR A 242 21.04 -25.14 -6.32
CA THR A 242 19.96 -26.12 -6.50
C THR A 242 19.80 -27.14 -5.37
N THR A 243 20.79 -27.24 -4.48
CA THR A 243 20.75 -28.14 -3.32
C THR A 243 20.31 -27.43 -2.04
N ASN A 244 19.91 -26.15 -2.14
CA ASN A 244 19.64 -25.24 -1.01
C ASN A 244 20.88 -24.95 -0.14
N THR A 245 22.09 -25.13 -0.68
CA THR A 245 23.32 -24.69 -0.02
C THR A 245 23.45 -23.17 -0.17
N ILE A 246 23.74 -22.48 0.93
CA ILE A 246 23.98 -21.03 0.93
C ILE A 246 25.30 -20.75 0.23
N LEU A 247 25.24 -20.07 -0.91
CA LEU A 247 26.42 -19.61 -1.65
C LEU A 247 26.92 -18.26 -1.13
N LYS A 248 25.99 -17.37 -0.76
CA LYS A 248 26.29 -16.03 -0.26
C LYS A 248 25.11 -15.48 0.54
N ASN A 249 25.41 -14.80 1.65
CA ASN A 249 24.43 -14.12 2.49
C ASN A 249 24.93 -12.70 2.78
N CYS A 250 24.06 -11.71 2.72
CA CYS A 250 24.32 -10.34 3.14
C CYS A 250 23.18 -9.83 4.02
N LYS A 251 23.51 -9.20 5.15
CA LYS A 251 22.53 -8.52 6.01
C LYS A 251 21.93 -7.26 5.39
N ASP A 252 22.70 -6.61 4.51
CA ASP A 252 22.27 -5.49 3.67
C ASP A 252 22.33 -5.91 2.20
N TYR A 253 21.17 -6.01 1.57
CA TYR A 253 21.04 -6.44 0.18
C TYR A 253 21.63 -5.45 -0.82
N HIS A 254 21.84 -4.17 -0.45
CA HIS A 254 22.53 -3.21 -1.31
C HIS A 254 23.99 -3.61 -1.58
N SER A 255 24.58 -4.43 -0.70
CA SER A 255 25.92 -5.00 -0.89
C SER A 255 25.98 -6.05 -2.01
N PHE A 256 24.83 -6.59 -2.46
CA PHE A 256 24.72 -7.55 -3.57
C PHE A 256 24.70 -6.83 -4.94
N LYS A 257 25.82 -6.18 -5.30
CA LYS A 257 25.92 -5.35 -6.53
C LYS A 257 25.52 -6.10 -7.81
N GLU A 258 25.94 -7.35 -7.94
CA GLU A 258 25.69 -8.23 -9.09
C GLU A 258 24.19 -8.46 -9.36
N TYR A 259 23.37 -8.42 -8.31
CA TYR A 259 21.94 -8.71 -8.36
C TYR A 259 21.08 -7.50 -7.97
N SER A 260 21.68 -6.32 -7.89
CA SER A 260 21.03 -5.08 -7.44
C SER A 260 19.71 -4.78 -8.17
N ASP A 261 19.67 -5.00 -9.48
CA ASP A 261 18.45 -4.77 -10.27
C ASP A 261 17.32 -5.73 -9.90
N ILE A 262 17.60 -7.04 -9.77
CA ILE A 262 16.54 -8.00 -9.42
C ILE A 262 16.14 -7.84 -7.95
N LEU A 263 17.07 -7.52 -7.06
CA LEU A 263 16.77 -7.24 -5.65
C LEU A 263 15.86 -6.02 -5.50
N ARG A 264 16.06 -4.96 -6.31
CA ARG A 264 15.14 -3.83 -6.35
C ARG A 264 13.73 -4.24 -6.79
N ASP A 265 13.61 -5.13 -7.77
CA ASP A 265 12.30 -5.58 -8.25
C ASP A 265 11.62 -6.52 -7.24
N LEU A 266 12.39 -7.40 -6.59
CA LEU A 266 11.95 -8.22 -5.46
C LEU A 266 11.47 -7.35 -4.27
N ASN A 267 12.20 -6.30 -3.93
CA ASN A 267 11.79 -5.37 -2.87
C ASN A 267 10.46 -4.68 -3.21
N LYS A 268 10.27 -4.25 -4.46
CA LYS A 268 8.98 -3.71 -4.91
C LYS A 268 7.84 -4.71 -4.79
N MET A 269 8.10 -6.01 -5.00
CA MET A 269 7.11 -7.06 -4.79
C MET A 269 6.75 -7.21 -3.31
N ILE A 270 7.73 -7.11 -2.41
CA ILE A 270 7.50 -7.07 -0.96
C ILE A 270 6.62 -5.88 -0.60
N GLU A 271 6.96 -4.67 -1.06
CA GLU A 271 6.19 -3.46 -0.77
C GLU A 271 4.77 -3.50 -1.34
N ALA A 272 4.60 -4.05 -2.55
CA ALA A 272 3.27 -4.27 -3.13
C ALA A 272 2.47 -5.27 -2.29
N LYS A 273 3.08 -6.38 -1.85
CA LYS A 273 2.42 -7.37 -1.01
C LYS A 273 2.07 -6.83 0.37
N ARG A 274 2.94 -5.99 0.95
CA ARG A 274 2.72 -5.27 2.21
C ARG A 274 1.50 -4.36 2.10
N LYS A 275 1.42 -3.58 1.01
CA LYS A 275 0.25 -2.76 0.71
C LYS A 275 -1.02 -3.61 0.54
N ASP A 276 -0.95 -4.73 -0.16
CA ASP A 276 -2.12 -5.61 -0.35
C ASP A 276 -2.64 -6.14 1.00
N ILE A 277 -1.74 -6.55 1.90
CA ILE A 277 -2.12 -6.99 3.26
C ILE A 277 -2.70 -5.82 4.03
N PHE A 278 -2.08 -4.63 3.98
CA PHE A 278 -2.60 -3.45 4.65
C PHE A 278 -4.02 -3.09 4.18
N LEU A 279 -4.32 -3.16 2.89
CA LEU A 279 -5.67 -2.94 2.38
C LEU A 279 -6.68 -4.00 2.85
N GLN A 280 -6.22 -5.22 3.13
CA GLN A 280 -7.06 -6.24 3.76
C GLN A 280 -7.30 -5.94 5.24
N LEU A 281 -6.26 -5.49 5.97
CA LEU A 281 -6.37 -5.04 7.35
C LEU A 281 -7.27 -3.81 7.46
N ASP A 282 -7.21 -2.87 6.51
CA ASP A 282 -8.04 -1.67 6.52
C ASP A 282 -9.53 -2.01 6.44
N ASP A 283 -9.94 -2.94 5.59
CA ASP A 283 -11.36 -3.27 5.41
C ASP A 283 -11.91 -4.21 6.50
N THR A 284 -12.66 -3.65 7.46
CA THR A 284 -13.33 -4.42 8.53
C THR A 284 -14.31 -5.47 8.01
N LYS A 285 -14.74 -5.46 6.74
CA LYS A 285 -15.50 -6.59 6.15
C LYS A 285 -14.76 -7.92 6.21
N ASN A 286 -13.43 -7.90 6.28
CA ASN A 286 -12.64 -9.12 6.41
C ASN A 286 -12.67 -9.68 7.85
N TYR A 287 -13.39 -8.99 8.75
CA TYR A 287 -13.49 -9.28 10.17
C TYR A 287 -14.96 -9.23 10.61
N ASN A 288 -15.24 -9.73 11.80
CA ASN A 288 -16.59 -9.63 12.38
C ASN A 288 -16.75 -8.30 13.13
N VAL A 289 -16.02 -8.19 14.24
CA VAL A 289 -15.87 -6.98 15.06
C VAL A 289 -14.41 -6.85 15.42
N ARG A 290 -13.89 -5.63 15.43
CA ARG A 290 -12.52 -5.34 15.90
C ARG A 290 -12.55 -4.22 16.90
N SER A 291 -11.72 -4.31 17.92
CA SER A 291 -11.60 -3.30 18.97
C SER A 291 -10.14 -3.13 19.37
N SER A 292 -9.76 -1.90 19.71
CA SER A 292 -8.42 -1.58 20.20
C SER A 292 -8.47 -0.27 21.01
N ALA A 293 -7.34 0.11 21.58
CA ALA A 293 -7.14 1.37 22.28
C ALA A 293 -5.76 1.93 21.97
N ARG A 294 -5.65 3.26 21.91
CA ARG A 294 -4.38 3.96 21.69
C ARG A 294 -4.37 5.29 22.43
N TYR A 295 -3.19 5.72 22.86
CA TYR A 295 -2.98 7.07 23.36
C TYR A 295 -2.95 8.07 22.20
N ILE A 296 -3.93 8.98 22.15
CA ILE A 296 -4.11 9.97 21.08
C ILE A 296 -4.61 11.27 21.73
N ASP A 297 -4.00 12.41 21.39
CA ASP A 297 -4.40 13.74 21.86
C ASP A 297 -4.58 13.86 23.38
N ASN A 298 -3.60 13.35 24.14
CA ASN A 298 -3.55 13.41 25.60
C ASN A 298 -4.62 12.60 26.34
N ASP A 299 -5.23 11.61 25.69
CA ASP A 299 -6.15 10.67 26.31
C ASP A 299 -6.02 9.27 25.69
N ILE A 300 -6.55 8.26 26.37
CA ILE A 300 -6.68 6.92 25.77
C ILE A 300 -8.01 6.89 25.01
N GLN A 301 -7.91 6.76 23.70
CA GLN A 301 -9.07 6.60 22.84
C GLN A 301 -9.30 5.11 22.58
N PHE A 302 -10.50 4.64 22.89
CA PHE A 302 -10.92 3.26 22.63
C PHE A 302 -11.82 3.26 21.42
N PHE A 303 -11.63 2.33 20.51
CA PHE A 303 -12.42 2.30 19.28
C PHE A 303 -12.73 0.87 18.84
N SER A 304 -13.91 0.70 18.26
CA SER A 304 -14.43 -0.58 17.81
C SER A 304 -15.23 -0.41 16.54
N GLU A 305 -15.07 -1.34 15.61
CA GLU A 305 -15.77 -1.31 14.32
C GLU A 305 -16.36 -2.67 13.95
N ALA A 306 -17.52 -2.64 13.33
CA ALA A 306 -18.13 -3.77 12.66
C ALA A 306 -18.63 -3.37 11.26
N PHE A 307 -18.52 -4.27 10.30
CA PHE A 307 -19.20 -4.09 9.02
C PHE A 307 -20.68 -4.49 9.14
N ASN A 308 -21.57 -3.71 8.51
CA ASN A 308 -22.99 -4.00 8.48
C ASN A 308 -23.33 -5.16 7.51
N PHE A 309 -23.16 -6.39 7.98
CA PHE A 309 -23.52 -7.60 7.23
C PHE A 309 -25.04 -7.84 7.13
N ILE A 310 -25.85 -7.03 7.81
CA ILE A 310 -27.31 -7.14 7.74
C ILE A 310 -27.81 -6.69 6.37
N ILE A 311 -27.21 -5.62 5.83
CA ILE A 311 -27.45 -5.13 4.47
C ILE A 311 -26.10 -4.79 3.80
N PRO A 312 -25.36 -5.81 3.32
CA PRO A 312 -24.03 -5.60 2.74
C PRO A 312 -24.03 -4.62 1.55
N GLU A 313 -25.13 -4.54 0.81
CA GLU A 313 -25.31 -3.66 -0.35
C GLU A 313 -25.22 -2.17 0.01
N LYS A 314 -25.50 -1.80 1.27
CA LYS A 314 -25.34 -0.42 1.74
C LYS A 314 -23.88 -0.02 1.95
N ASN A 315 -22.99 -1.00 2.04
CA ASN A 315 -21.56 -0.81 2.29
C ASN A 315 -21.31 0.11 3.49
N GLU A 316 -21.83 -0.28 4.65
CA GLU A 316 -21.81 0.52 5.88
C GLU A 316 -20.90 -0.09 6.94
N TYR A 317 -20.12 0.78 7.58
CA TYR A 317 -19.27 0.46 8.71
C TYR A 317 -19.86 1.15 9.93
N LEU A 318 -20.12 0.36 10.96
CA LEU A 318 -20.61 0.84 12.25
C LEU A 318 -19.39 1.00 13.15
N PHE A 319 -19.09 2.24 13.51
CA PHE A 319 -17.91 2.60 14.28
C PHE A 319 -18.34 3.21 15.62
N ALA A 320 -17.67 2.80 16.69
CA ALA A 320 -17.85 3.35 18.02
C ALA A 320 -16.49 3.74 18.58
N THR A 321 -16.43 4.90 19.23
CA THR A 321 -15.23 5.37 19.92
C THR A 321 -15.61 5.89 21.31
N TYR A 322 -14.67 5.84 22.24
CA TYR A 322 -14.78 6.36 23.58
C TYR A 322 -13.54 7.21 23.88
N TYR A 323 -13.77 8.49 24.14
CA TYR A 323 -12.73 9.46 24.50
C TYR A 323 -13.40 10.60 25.27
N ASN A 324 -12.66 11.34 26.11
CA ASN A 324 -13.24 12.43 26.92
C ASN A 324 -14.50 12.01 27.71
N HIS A 325 -14.53 10.78 28.21
CA HIS A 325 -15.63 10.19 28.99
C HIS A 325 -16.97 10.05 28.27
N ASN A 326 -16.98 10.09 26.93
CA ASN A 326 -18.20 9.98 26.14
C ASN A 326 -18.07 8.94 25.03
N PHE A 327 -19.17 8.24 24.77
CA PHE A 327 -19.29 7.38 23.59
C PHE A 327 -19.71 8.21 22.38
N HIS A 328 -19.08 7.92 21.25
CA HIS A 328 -19.46 8.47 19.96
C HIS A 328 -19.64 7.34 18.96
N PHE A 329 -20.70 7.40 18.17
CA PHE A 329 -21.07 6.37 17.21
C PHE A 329 -21.24 6.95 15.82
N TYR A 330 -20.79 6.20 14.82
CA TYR A 330 -20.76 6.65 13.44
C TYR A 330 -21.22 5.53 12.50
N ILE A 331 -21.88 5.93 11.43
CA ILE A 331 -22.09 5.10 10.25
C ILE A 331 -21.29 5.72 9.11
N SER A 332 -20.32 4.99 8.56
CA SER A 332 -19.48 5.46 7.45
C SER A 332 -19.57 4.53 6.23
N ASN A 333 -19.16 5.05 5.06
CA ASN A 333 -19.06 4.26 3.83
C ASN A 333 -17.69 3.57 3.64
N LYS A 334 -16.74 3.83 4.54
CA LYS A 334 -15.39 3.27 4.59
C LYS A 334 -15.02 2.96 6.03
N SER A 335 -14.20 1.93 6.23
CA SER A 335 -13.59 1.60 7.52
C SER A 335 -12.80 2.79 8.07
N GLN A 336 -12.90 3.01 9.37
CA GLN A 336 -12.17 4.01 10.17
C GLN A 336 -11.14 3.36 11.10
N PHE A 337 -11.23 2.04 11.31
CA PHE A 337 -10.47 1.34 12.33
C PHE A 337 -8.94 1.52 12.19
N MET A 338 -8.38 1.29 11.00
CA MET A 338 -6.92 1.39 10.82
C MET A 338 -6.40 2.83 10.88
N HIS A 339 -7.26 3.83 10.64
CA HIS A 339 -6.88 5.24 10.79
C HIS A 339 -6.65 5.64 12.25
N TYR A 340 -7.41 5.05 13.17
CA TYR A 340 -7.14 5.18 14.61
C TYR A 340 -5.99 4.27 15.06
N GLN A 341 -5.89 3.06 14.51
CA GLN A 341 -4.84 2.11 14.90
C GLN A 341 -3.44 2.53 14.45
N ALA A 342 -3.30 3.01 13.20
CA ALA A 342 -2.02 3.18 12.53
C ALA A 342 -2.04 4.34 11.50
N GLU A 343 -2.33 5.56 11.96
CA GLU A 343 -2.43 6.76 11.11
C GLU A 343 -1.23 6.94 10.15
N ASP A 344 0.00 6.81 10.66
CA ASP A 344 1.23 6.95 9.86
C ASP A 344 1.32 5.93 8.71
N GLU A 345 0.84 4.70 8.93
CA GLU A 345 0.83 3.65 7.89
C GLU A 345 -0.32 3.88 6.89
N CYS A 346 -1.47 4.34 7.38
CA CYS A 346 -2.58 4.76 6.53
C CYS A 346 -2.15 5.83 5.53
N ASP A 347 -1.41 6.85 5.95
CA ASP A 347 -0.95 7.93 5.07
C ASP A 347 0.02 7.44 3.99
N LYS A 348 0.85 6.42 4.30
CA LYS A 348 1.75 5.80 3.33
C LYS A 348 0.99 5.05 2.23
N PHE A 349 -0.03 4.29 2.60
CA PHE A 349 -0.71 3.36 1.66
C PHE A 349 -1.98 3.93 1.02
N ILE A 350 -2.68 4.83 1.70
CA ILE A 350 -4.00 5.38 1.34
C ILE A 350 -3.89 6.88 1.10
N LYS A 351 -3.54 7.27 -0.13
CA LYS A 351 -3.30 8.68 -0.51
C LYS A 351 -4.52 9.63 -0.39
N ARG A 352 -5.73 9.11 -0.23
CA ARG A 352 -6.99 9.88 -0.22
C ARG A 352 -8.04 9.22 0.66
N TYR A 353 -7.77 9.19 1.96
CA TYR A 353 -8.77 8.81 2.93
C TYR A 353 -9.72 9.97 3.21
N ASN A 354 -11.00 9.73 3.00
CA ASN A 354 -12.07 10.68 3.29
C ASN A 354 -13.37 9.85 3.42
N PRO A 355 -13.69 9.36 4.62
CA PRO A 355 -14.90 8.60 4.86
C PRO A 355 -16.09 9.56 4.83
N LEU A 356 -17.14 9.19 4.09
CA LEU A 356 -18.42 9.89 4.21
C LEU A 356 -19.10 9.37 5.47
N ILE A 357 -19.14 10.20 6.51
CA ILE A 357 -19.98 9.95 7.69
C ILE A 357 -21.43 10.17 7.26
N LYS A 358 -22.18 9.08 7.19
CA LYS A 358 -23.61 9.10 6.84
C LYS A 358 -24.45 9.58 8.03
N GLN A 359 -24.05 9.20 9.23
CA GLN A 359 -24.77 9.49 10.46
C GLN A 359 -23.79 9.45 11.64
N GLU A 360 -24.04 10.30 12.62
CA GLU A 360 -23.32 10.39 13.90
C GLU A 360 -24.34 10.39 15.05
N PHE A 361 -23.95 9.82 16.18
CA PHE A 361 -24.72 9.77 17.40
C PHE A 361 -23.81 9.88 18.62
N SER A 362 -24.31 10.53 19.67
CA SER A 362 -23.59 10.71 20.94
C SER A 362 -24.00 9.72 22.02
N SER A 363 -25.02 8.88 21.79
CA SER A 363 -25.44 7.85 22.73
C SER A 363 -26.26 6.75 22.06
N LEU A 364 -26.41 5.60 22.75
CA LEU A 364 -27.27 4.51 22.28
C LEU A 364 -28.75 4.93 22.21
N GLU A 365 -29.21 5.78 23.13
CA GLU A 365 -30.57 6.31 23.15
C GLU A 365 -30.87 7.15 21.91
N GLU A 366 -29.88 7.92 21.42
CA GLU A 366 -30.02 8.71 20.21
C GLU A 366 -30.16 7.83 18.96
N ILE A 367 -29.44 6.69 18.92
CA ILE A 367 -29.57 5.67 17.87
C ILE A 367 -30.97 5.06 17.89
N VAL A 368 -31.45 4.63 19.06
CA VAL A 368 -32.80 4.06 19.22
C VAL A 368 -33.85 5.07 18.76
N ALA A 369 -33.78 6.31 19.24
CA ALA A 369 -34.73 7.37 18.87
C ALA A 369 -34.72 7.70 17.37
N TYR A 370 -33.55 7.61 16.71
CA TYR A 370 -33.42 7.83 15.27
C TYR A 370 -34.21 6.80 14.45
N TYR A 371 -34.09 5.52 14.81
CA TYR A 371 -34.80 4.43 14.13
C TYR A 371 -36.28 4.36 14.52
N GLU A 372 -36.65 4.76 15.73
CA GLU A 372 -38.06 4.83 16.15
C GLU A 372 -38.83 5.98 15.48
N LYS A 373 -38.18 7.13 15.22
CA LYS A 373 -38.81 8.30 14.57
C LYS A 373 -38.97 8.15 13.06
N ASN A 374 -38.18 7.28 12.43
CA ASN A 374 -38.23 7.02 10.99
C ASN A 374 -38.59 5.56 10.70
N PRO A 375 -39.76 5.07 11.14
CA PRO A 375 -40.13 3.69 10.93
C PRO A 375 -40.31 3.45 9.43
N SER A 376 -39.37 2.73 8.83
CA SER A 376 -39.56 2.21 7.49
C SER A 376 -40.55 1.02 7.52
N SER A 377 -40.87 0.40 6.38
CA SER A 377 -41.81 -0.75 6.28
C SER A 377 -41.52 -1.90 7.28
N ASP A 378 -42.47 -2.82 7.51
CA ASP A 378 -42.31 -3.93 8.49
C ASP A 378 -40.97 -4.70 8.37
N ALA A 379 -40.47 -4.92 7.15
CA ALA A 379 -39.17 -5.56 6.89
C ALA A 379 -37.98 -4.71 7.36
N SER A 380 -38.09 -3.40 7.31
CA SER A 380 -37.05 -2.48 7.81
C SER A 380 -36.97 -2.45 9.34
N SER A 381 -38.09 -2.65 10.04
CA SER A 381 -38.10 -2.67 11.52
C SER A 381 -37.21 -3.78 12.09
N TYR A 382 -37.04 -4.87 11.34
CA TYR A 382 -36.12 -5.95 11.67
C TYR A 382 -34.66 -5.51 11.48
N PHE A 383 -34.34 -4.87 10.36
CA PHE A 383 -32.99 -4.39 10.05
C PHE A 383 -32.53 -3.29 11.00
N ASP A 384 -33.43 -2.39 11.38
CA ASP A 384 -33.17 -1.31 12.34
C ASP A 384 -32.84 -1.89 13.72
N LYS A 385 -33.64 -2.85 14.21
CA LYS A 385 -33.36 -3.58 15.47
C LYS A 385 -32.02 -4.30 15.43
N LYS A 386 -31.66 -4.92 14.30
CA LYS A 386 -30.37 -5.59 14.15
C LYS A 386 -29.21 -4.59 14.15
N THR A 387 -29.38 -3.42 13.52
CA THR A 387 -28.36 -2.36 13.52
C THR A 387 -28.16 -1.78 14.91
N ILE A 388 -29.24 -1.52 15.65
CA ILE A 388 -29.18 -1.12 17.06
C ILE A 388 -28.41 -2.17 17.89
N SER A 389 -28.74 -3.45 17.71
CA SER A 389 -28.05 -4.54 18.42
C SER A 389 -26.55 -4.62 18.09
N SER A 390 -26.15 -4.27 16.86
CA SER A 390 -24.73 -4.14 16.50
C SER A 390 -24.05 -3.00 17.27
N PHE A 391 -24.68 -1.83 17.39
CA PHE A 391 -24.15 -0.73 18.20
C PHE A 391 -24.10 -1.06 19.70
N GLU A 392 -25.12 -1.73 20.24
CA GLU A 392 -25.09 -2.23 21.61
C GLU A 392 -23.93 -3.21 21.84
N ASN A 393 -23.63 -4.07 20.86
CA ASN A 393 -22.48 -4.96 20.93
C ASN A 393 -21.15 -4.19 20.90
N LEU A 394 -21.01 -3.19 20.03
CA LEU A 394 -19.82 -2.34 20.00
C LEU A 394 -19.61 -1.62 21.35
N HIS A 395 -20.68 -1.04 21.91
CA HIS A 395 -20.63 -0.43 23.24
C HIS A 395 -20.18 -1.43 24.30
N LYS A 396 -20.76 -2.64 24.36
CA LYS A 396 -20.37 -3.69 25.31
C LYS A 396 -18.91 -4.09 25.18
N VAL A 397 -18.43 -4.28 23.95
CA VAL A 397 -17.03 -4.62 23.66
C VAL A 397 -16.10 -3.51 24.19
N LEU A 398 -16.42 -2.24 23.91
CA LEU A 398 -15.64 -1.11 24.42
C LEU A 398 -15.68 -0.99 25.93
N SER A 399 -16.85 -1.13 26.56
CA SER A 399 -16.97 -1.11 28.03
C SER A 399 -16.12 -2.21 28.69
N SER A 400 -16.10 -3.41 28.10
CA SER A 400 -15.23 -4.50 28.57
C SER A 400 -13.76 -4.17 28.39
N LEU A 401 -13.37 -3.57 27.26
CA LEU A 401 -11.99 -3.19 26.99
C LEU A 401 -11.50 -2.13 27.99
N ILE A 402 -12.31 -1.10 28.27
CA ILE A 402 -12.02 -0.07 29.28
C ILE A 402 -11.82 -0.72 30.65
N LEU A 403 -12.72 -1.63 31.06
CA LEU A 403 -12.60 -2.34 32.33
C LEU A 403 -11.29 -3.15 32.42
N ASN A 404 -10.96 -3.89 31.36
CA ASN A 404 -9.77 -4.74 31.34
C ASN A 404 -8.48 -3.90 31.38
N ILE A 405 -8.43 -2.74 30.73
CA ILE A 405 -7.29 -1.81 30.86
C ILE A 405 -7.21 -1.24 32.29
N LYS A 406 -8.33 -0.85 32.90
CA LYS A 406 -8.37 -0.38 34.30
C LYS A 406 -7.89 -1.45 35.29
N GLN A 407 -8.14 -2.72 34.98
CA GLN A 407 -7.77 -3.87 35.81
C GLN A 407 -6.36 -4.40 35.50
N ASN A 408 -5.66 -3.83 34.51
CA ASN A 408 -4.37 -4.32 34.00
C ASN A 408 -4.43 -5.76 33.46
N ASP A 409 -5.59 -6.19 32.98
CA ASP A 409 -5.76 -7.50 32.31
C ASP A 409 -5.32 -7.45 30.84
N ILE A 410 -5.36 -6.26 30.23
CA ILE A 410 -4.94 -5.99 28.85
C ILE A 410 -4.13 -4.69 28.85
N TYR A 411 -3.06 -4.67 28.04
CA TYR A 411 -2.18 -3.52 27.92
C TYR A 411 -2.21 -2.91 26.52
N ILE A 412 -2.05 -1.59 26.44
CA ILE A 412 -1.84 -0.92 25.14
C ILE A 412 -0.47 -1.34 24.59
N ARG A 413 0.55 -1.34 25.46
CA ARG A 413 1.85 -1.98 25.23
C ARG A 413 2.12 -2.98 26.33
N ASN A 414 2.18 -4.25 25.99
CA ASN A 414 2.52 -5.27 26.96
C ASN A 414 4.02 -5.17 27.30
N PRO A 415 4.39 -5.05 28.60
CA PRO A 415 5.77 -5.04 29.05
C PRO A 415 6.57 -6.28 28.65
N ASP A 416 5.91 -7.41 28.36
CA ASP A 416 6.54 -8.68 27.96
C ASP A 416 7.41 -8.56 26.69
N ILE A 417 7.28 -7.45 25.92
CA ILE A 417 8.18 -7.13 24.81
C ILE A 417 9.66 -7.02 25.24
N TYR A 418 9.90 -6.67 26.50
CA TYR A 418 11.23 -6.64 27.10
C TYR A 418 11.42 -7.91 27.93
N GLU A 419 11.91 -8.96 27.27
CA GLU A 419 12.28 -10.20 27.95
C GLU A 419 13.54 -10.00 28.82
N GLY A 420 13.59 -10.64 29.99
CA GLY A 420 14.76 -10.66 30.85
C GLY A 420 14.71 -9.71 32.06
N PRO A 421 15.84 -9.55 32.78
CA PRO A 421 15.87 -8.87 34.09
C PRO A 421 15.83 -7.34 34.00
N ASN A 422 15.89 -6.75 32.81
CA ASN A 422 16.17 -5.32 32.59
C ASN A 422 14.95 -4.48 32.20
N LEU A 423 13.74 -4.96 32.50
CA LEU A 423 12.46 -4.33 32.12
C LEU A 423 12.44 -2.80 32.31
N TYR A 424 12.75 -2.33 33.52
CA TYR A 424 12.73 -0.89 33.84
C TYR A 424 13.80 -0.10 33.09
N TYR A 425 14.97 -0.68 32.85
CA TYR A 425 16.03 -0.04 32.08
C TYR A 425 15.61 0.12 30.62
N ASP A 426 15.03 -0.91 30.02
CA ASP A 426 14.57 -0.85 28.62
C ASP A 426 13.41 0.13 28.43
N MET A 427 12.47 0.20 29.38
CA MET A 427 11.43 1.23 29.39
C MET A 427 11.99 2.65 29.60
N CYS A 428 12.95 2.84 30.51
CA CYS A 428 13.60 4.14 30.67
C CYS A 428 14.33 4.55 29.39
N LYS A 429 15.01 3.60 28.74
CA LYS A 429 15.70 3.80 27.46
C LYS A 429 14.72 4.14 26.33
N TYR A 430 13.54 3.53 26.30
CA TYR A 430 12.46 3.89 25.37
C TYR A 430 12.13 5.39 25.45
N TYR A 431 12.07 5.93 26.67
CA TYR A 431 11.81 7.35 26.93
C TYR A 431 13.08 8.24 26.95
N GLY A 432 14.29 7.69 26.80
CA GLY A 432 15.54 8.46 26.91
C GLY A 432 15.85 8.96 28.33
N LEU A 433 15.43 8.21 29.35
CA LEU A 433 15.59 8.52 30.78
C LEU A 433 16.70 7.72 31.48
N GLU A 434 17.41 6.85 30.76
CA GLU A 434 18.38 5.91 31.33
C GLU A 434 19.53 6.61 32.08
N LYS A 435 19.93 7.81 31.64
CA LYS A 435 20.99 8.59 32.29
C LYS A 435 20.50 9.33 33.52
N GLN A 436 19.25 9.75 33.53
CA GLN A 436 18.64 10.55 34.57
C GLN A 436 18.45 9.71 35.83
N PHE A 437 17.98 8.47 35.65
CA PHE A 437 17.85 7.44 36.69
C PHE A 437 19.19 6.83 37.14
N ASP A 438 20.28 7.12 36.43
CA ASP A 438 21.64 6.71 36.76
C ASP A 438 21.76 5.19 36.93
N PHE A 439 21.40 4.45 35.87
CA PHE A 439 21.52 3.00 35.85
C PHE A 439 22.99 2.56 35.87
N ILE A 440 23.32 1.66 36.78
CA ILE A 440 24.63 1.01 36.90
C ILE A 440 24.54 -0.44 36.44
N VAL A 441 25.62 -0.92 35.81
CA VAL A 441 25.75 -2.32 35.41
C VAL A 441 26.24 -3.11 36.60
N GLU A 442 25.48 -4.12 37.00
CA GLU A 442 25.93 -5.16 37.90
C GLU A 442 26.42 -6.37 37.11
N GLU A 443 27.66 -6.77 37.35
CA GLU A 443 28.23 -8.00 36.81
C GLU A 443 27.74 -9.18 37.66
N ASP A 444 26.62 -9.78 37.26
CA ASP A 444 26.19 -11.08 37.77
C ASP A 444 26.94 -12.19 37.02
N LYS A 445 27.62 -13.07 37.75
CA LYS A 445 28.39 -14.19 37.17
C LYS A 445 27.49 -15.32 36.67
N ASP A 446 26.26 -15.39 37.18
CA ASP A 446 25.29 -16.43 36.84
C ASP A 446 24.29 -15.97 35.76
N CYS A 447 24.30 -14.67 35.40
CA CYS A 447 23.52 -14.13 34.29
C CYS A 447 24.42 -13.89 33.06
N PRO A 448 24.11 -14.46 31.89
CA PRO A 448 24.86 -14.20 30.66
C PRO A 448 24.64 -12.79 30.10
N GLU A 449 23.64 -12.06 30.62
CA GLU A 449 23.29 -10.70 30.19
C GLU A 449 23.60 -9.69 31.31
N PRO A 450 24.05 -8.47 30.97
CA PRO A 450 24.30 -7.43 31.97
C PRO A 450 23.00 -7.04 32.67
N VAL A 451 23.00 -6.97 34.00
CA VAL A 451 21.84 -6.53 34.80
C VAL A 451 22.01 -5.05 35.13
N TYR A 452 20.97 -4.26 34.91
CA TYR A 452 20.99 -2.82 35.16
C TYR A 452 20.15 -2.48 36.40
N GLN A 453 20.77 -1.85 37.39
CA GLN A 453 20.08 -1.33 38.58
C GLN A 453 20.07 0.20 38.57
N ASN A 454 18.95 0.81 38.92
CA ASN A 454 18.84 2.26 39.05
C ASN A 454 19.44 2.74 40.38
N ASN A 455 20.27 3.79 40.35
CA ASN A 455 20.75 4.43 41.59
C ASN A 455 19.75 5.42 42.18
N LYS A 456 18.89 6.00 41.33
CA LYS A 456 17.86 6.96 41.76
C LYS A 456 16.48 6.34 41.70
N ASN A 457 15.69 6.54 42.74
CA ASN A 457 14.29 6.08 42.78
C ASN A 457 13.33 7.04 42.07
N SER A 458 13.73 8.30 41.90
CA SER A 458 12.95 9.30 41.16
C SER A 458 13.85 10.38 40.59
N ILE A 459 13.34 11.07 39.58
CA ILE A 459 13.97 12.18 38.88
C ILE A 459 13.00 13.37 38.81
N GLU A 460 13.55 14.57 38.69
CA GLU A 460 12.76 15.78 38.47
C GLU A 460 12.94 16.23 37.02
N ILE A 461 11.84 16.45 36.32
CA ILE A 461 11.81 16.93 34.94
C ILE A 461 11.02 18.23 34.90
N GLU A 462 11.62 19.28 34.34
CA GLU A 462 10.93 20.54 34.10
C GLU A 462 10.30 20.53 32.70
N PHE A 463 8.97 20.65 32.66
CA PHE A 463 8.21 20.73 31.43
C PHE A 463 7.20 21.88 31.52
N LEU A 464 7.21 22.79 30.54
CA LEU A 464 6.37 24.01 30.52
C LEU A 464 6.45 24.85 31.81
N GLY A 465 7.63 24.89 32.44
CA GLY A 465 7.87 25.63 33.69
C GLY A 465 7.30 24.97 34.95
N ILE A 466 6.84 23.72 34.84
CA ILE A 466 6.38 22.90 35.97
C ILE A 466 7.42 21.79 36.18
N THR A 467 7.96 21.69 37.39
CA THR A 467 8.83 20.59 37.79
C THR A 467 7.98 19.40 38.27
N THR A 468 8.07 18.30 37.54
CA THR A 468 7.35 17.05 37.83
C THR A 468 8.33 15.98 38.29
N GLN A 469 8.05 15.36 39.43
CA GLN A 469 8.78 14.19 39.92
C GLN A 469 8.28 12.94 39.20
N ILE A 470 9.19 12.12 38.67
CA ILE A 470 8.91 10.88 37.94
C ILE A 470 9.70 9.74 38.58
N ASP A 471 9.04 8.65 38.93
CA ASP A 471 9.67 7.41 39.39
C ASP A 471 9.57 6.28 38.35
N LEU A 472 10.05 5.08 38.69
CA LEU A 472 10.00 3.93 37.78
C LEU A 472 8.59 3.37 37.58
N ASP A 473 7.70 3.52 38.56
CA ASP A 473 6.30 3.10 38.43
C ASP A 473 5.56 4.01 37.46
N ASP A 474 5.86 5.32 37.47
CA ASP A 474 5.36 6.27 36.46
C ASP A 474 5.83 5.86 35.06
N VAL A 475 7.09 5.48 34.89
CA VAL A 475 7.65 5.03 33.60
C VAL A 475 6.98 3.74 33.12
N TYR A 476 6.78 2.78 34.03
CA TYR A 476 6.08 1.54 33.73
C TYR A 476 4.63 1.80 33.33
N ASN A 477 3.88 2.57 34.12
CA ASN A 477 2.49 2.92 33.83
C ASN A 477 2.36 3.69 32.51
N ALA A 478 3.25 4.65 32.26
CA ALA A 478 3.30 5.35 30.99
C ALA A 478 3.45 4.38 29.81
N PHE A 479 4.37 3.40 29.94
CA PHE A 479 4.61 2.41 28.91
C PHE A 479 3.37 1.56 28.64
N ILE A 480 2.78 0.95 29.66
CA ILE A 480 1.65 0.03 29.48
C ILE A 480 0.39 0.71 28.94
N TYR A 481 0.22 2.00 29.23
CA TYR A 481 -0.87 2.85 28.72
C TYR A 481 -0.53 3.55 27.39
N GLY A 482 0.62 3.24 26.78
CA GLY A 482 0.94 3.65 25.42
C GLY A 482 1.39 5.11 25.24
N LEU A 483 1.87 5.79 26.30
CA LEU A 483 2.41 7.16 26.18
C LEU A 483 3.67 7.15 25.30
N ASN A 484 3.81 8.13 24.41
CA ASN A 484 4.88 8.12 23.41
C ASN A 484 6.15 8.82 23.87
N SER A 485 6.05 9.67 24.90
CA SER A 485 7.13 10.58 25.28
C SER A 485 7.15 10.92 26.77
N VAL A 486 8.27 11.48 27.22
CA VAL A 486 8.41 12.01 28.59
C VAL A 486 7.49 13.22 28.80
N GLU A 487 7.28 14.00 27.75
CA GLU A 487 6.34 15.11 27.76
C GLU A 487 4.91 14.65 28.06
N ASP A 488 4.50 13.49 27.52
CA ASP A 488 3.18 12.90 27.82
C ASP A 488 3.09 12.50 29.31
N ILE A 489 4.16 11.94 29.88
CA ILE A 489 4.25 11.60 31.30
C ILE A 489 4.02 12.85 32.15
N CYS A 490 4.75 13.92 31.85
CA CYS A 490 4.62 15.20 32.55
C CYS A 490 3.22 15.80 32.41
N GLN A 491 2.60 15.73 31.22
CA GLN A 491 1.26 16.26 30.98
C GLN A 491 0.19 15.51 31.76
N ILE A 492 0.22 14.17 31.75
CA ILE A 492 -0.72 13.34 32.50
C ILE A 492 -0.59 13.60 34.01
N LYS A 493 0.64 13.61 34.54
CA LYS A 493 0.86 13.92 35.96
C LYS A 493 0.43 15.33 36.33
N SER A 494 0.67 16.33 35.47
CA SER A 494 0.21 17.70 35.73
C SER A 494 -1.32 17.82 35.71
N LYS A 495 -2.02 17.04 34.88
CA LYS A 495 -3.48 17.12 34.70
C LYS A 495 -4.24 16.32 35.77
N TYR A 496 -3.77 15.13 36.10
CA TYR A 496 -4.49 14.17 36.97
C TYR A 496 -3.81 13.93 38.33
N GLY A 497 -2.57 14.40 38.51
CA GLY A 497 -1.76 14.19 39.71
C GLY A 497 -1.10 12.81 39.78
N SER A 498 -1.79 11.77 39.32
CA SER A 498 -1.28 10.39 39.25
C SER A 498 -1.90 9.60 38.10
N TYR A 499 -1.23 8.52 37.69
CA TYR A 499 -1.77 7.56 36.71
C TYR A 499 -3.05 6.89 37.21
N GLN A 500 -3.10 6.51 38.50
CA GLN A 500 -4.30 5.91 39.09
C GLN A 500 -5.53 6.83 38.93
N ASN A 501 -5.37 8.13 39.20
CA ASN A 501 -6.46 9.08 39.01
C ASN A 501 -6.85 9.20 37.54
N TRP A 502 -5.87 9.23 36.62
CA TRP A 502 -6.16 9.29 35.20
C TRP A 502 -6.98 8.08 34.73
N ILE A 503 -6.56 6.88 35.11
CA ILE A 503 -7.20 5.61 34.74
C ILE A 503 -8.57 5.46 35.40
N GLU A 504 -8.74 5.88 36.65
CA GLU A 504 -10.05 5.88 37.31
C GLU A 504 -11.05 6.77 36.60
N ASN A 505 -10.58 7.89 36.05
CA ASN A 505 -11.41 8.82 35.32
C ASN A 505 -11.81 8.31 33.94
N LEU A 506 -11.08 7.38 33.30
CA LEU A 506 -11.47 6.83 31.98
C LEU A 506 -12.94 6.44 31.96
#